data_AF-W0B5Q2-F1
#
_entry.id   AF-W0B5Q2-F1
#
_cell.length_a   1.000
_cell.length_b   1.000
_cell.length_c   1.000
_cell.angle_alpha   90.00
_cell.angle_beta   90.00
_cell.angle_gamma   90.00
#
_symmetry.space_group_name_H-M   'P 1'
#
loop_
_entity.id
_entity.type
_entity.pdbx_description
1 polymer ?
#
loop_
_entity_poly.entity_id
_entity_poly.type
_entity_poly.pdbx_seq_one_letter_code
_entity_poly.pdbx_strand_id
1 'polypeptide(L)'
;MGLLLSTFPRKKIPEIMDLNVLPPYRNKGIGSQLLEMAEQLAATRSDVVGLGVGLYRDYGNAQKLYIKKGYSPDGYGLTYQYQEIKPGSSVPVDDDLVLWFTKN
;
A
#
# COMPACT_ATOMS: atom_id res chain seq x y z
N MET A 1 -13.10 -18.84 -2.51
CA MET A 1 -12.04 -18.94 -1.48
C MET A 1 -10.68 -18.87 -2.20
N GLY A 2 -10.31 -17.70 -2.73
CA GLY A 2 -9.01 -17.46 -3.38
C GLY A 2 -8.14 -16.71 -2.39
N LEU A 3 -6.95 -17.23 -2.09
CA LEU A 3 -6.08 -16.79 -1.01
C LEU A 3 -5.54 -15.39 -1.27
N LEU A 4 -5.76 -14.48 -0.31
CA LEU A 4 -5.10 -13.18 -0.17
C LEU A 4 -3.59 -13.39 -0.08
N LEU A 5 -2.79 -12.88 -1.02
CA LEU A 5 -1.33 -13.04 -1.00
C LEU A 5 -0.58 -11.71 -1.14
N SER A 6 -0.98 -10.67 -0.41
CA SER A 6 0.05 -9.79 0.14
C SER A 6 0.90 -10.59 1.15
N THR A 7 2.13 -10.17 1.43
CA THR A 7 2.97 -10.82 2.47
C THR A 7 2.39 -10.63 3.88
N PHE A 8 1.44 -9.70 4.04
CA PHE A 8 0.92 -9.23 5.31
C PHE A 8 -0.01 -10.23 6.04
N PRO A 9 -1.01 -10.89 5.40
CA PRO A 9 -1.83 -11.93 6.03
C PRO A 9 -1.02 -13.04 6.70
N ARG A 10 0.07 -13.48 6.07
CA ARG A 10 0.96 -14.51 6.62
C ARG A 10 1.72 -14.04 7.85
N LYS A 11 2.06 -12.75 7.91
CA LYS A 11 2.79 -12.12 9.01
C LYS A 11 1.87 -11.50 10.08
N LYS A 12 0.55 -11.61 9.94
CA LYS A 12 -0.46 -10.93 10.78
C LYS A 12 -0.29 -9.41 10.83
N ILE A 13 0.25 -8.83 9.76
CA ILE A 13 0.38 -7.37 9.61
C ILE A 13 -0.96 -6.83 9.09
N PRO A 14 -1.60 -5.86 9.75
CA PRO A 14 -2.75 -5.16 9.20
C PRO A 14 -2.38 -4.42 7.92
N GLU A 15 -3.24 -4.52 6.92
CA GLU A 15 -3.07 -3.87 5.62
C GLU A 15 -4.08 -2.73 5.45
N ILE A 16 -3.61 -1.54 5.09
CA ILE A 16 -4.45 -0.43 4.68
C ILE A 16 -4.69 -0.58 3.17
N MET A 17 -5.94 -0.86 2.81
CA MET A 17 -6.37 -1.03 1.41
C MET A 17 -7.27 0.13 0.97
N ASP A 18 -7.28 0.41 -0.34
CA ASP A 18 -8.21 1.33 -1.00
C ASP A 18 -8.32 2.75 -0.40
N LEU A 19 -7.20 3.30 0.07
CA LEU A 19 -7.15 4.69 0.53
C LEU A 19 -7.20 5.65 -0.67
N ASN A 20 -8.33 6.34 -0.84
CA ASN A 20 -8.52 7.32 -1.91
C ASN A 20 -9.23 8.58 -1.41
N VAL A 21 -8.93 9.70 -2.07
CA VAL A 21 -9.65 10.97 -1.92
C VAL A 21 -10.10 11.41 -3.31
N LEU A 22 -11.41 11.61 -3.48
CA LEU A 22 -11.97 12.02 -4.76
C LEU A 22 -11.35 13.37 -5.20
N PRO A 23 -11.15 13.59 -6.51
CA PRO A 23 -10.43 14.76 -7.03
C PRO A 23 -10.85 16.13 -6.43
N PRO A 24 -12.15 16.45 -6.24
CA PRO A 24 -12.58 17.72 -5.66
C PRO A 24 -12.15 17.98 -4.20
N TYR A 25 -11.70 16.93 -3.50
CA TYR A 25 -11.33 16.98 -2.08
C TYR A 25 -9.82 16.80 -1.84
N ARG A 26 -9.01 16.68 -2.90
CA ARG A 26 -7.55 16.54 -2.79
C ARG A 26 -6.90 17.84 -2.31
N ASN A 27 -5.68 17.75 -1.78
CA ASN A 27 -4.87 18.87 -1.25
C ASN A 27 -5.48 19.61 -0.03
N LYS A 28 -6.45 19.01 0.65
CA LYS A 28 -7.09 19.55 1.87
C LYS A 28 -6.67 18.83 3.16
N GLY A 29 -5.64 17.99 3.10
CA GLY A 29 -5.17 17.18 4.24
C GLY A 29 -5.99 15.91 4.53
N ILE A 30 -7.10 15.67 3.81
CA ILE A 30 -8.01 14.54 4.04
C ILE A 30 -7.29 13.18 3.94
N GLY A 31 -6.46 12.98 2.92
CA GLY A 31 -5.74 11.70 2.75
C GLY A 31 -4.80 11.40 3.92
N SER A 32 -4.18 12.43 4.49
CA SER A 32 -3.33 12.29 5.69
C SER A 32 -4.15 11.91 6.92
N GLN A 33 -5.36 12.48 7.08
CA GLN A 33 -6.25 12.17 8.21
C GLN A 33 -6.81 10.76 8.09
N LEU A 34 -7.24 10.34 6.90
CA LEU A 34 -7.70 8.98 6.65
C LEU A 34 -6.60 7.96 6.97
N LEU A 35 -5.37 8.23 6.52
CA LEU A 35 -4.24 7.36 6.79
C LEU A 35 -3.94 7.27 8.29
N GLU A 36 -3.94 8.39 9.01
CA GLU A 36 -3.71 8.44 10.45
C GLU A 36 -4.76 7.65 11.25
N MET A 37 -6.04 7.77 10.89
CA MET A 37 -7.11 6.99 11.53
C MET A 37 -6.95 5.48 11.26
N ALA A 38 -6.55 5.11 10.05
CA ALA A 38 -6.30 3.71 9.70
C ALA A 38 -5.07 3.16 10.44
N GLU A 39 -4.00 3.94 10.58
CA GLU A 39 -2.81 3.61 11.37
C GLU A 39 -3.15 3.40 12.84
N GLN A 40 -3.95 4.28 13.45
CA GLN A 40 -4.40 4.14 14.84
C GLN A 40 -5.19 2.85 15.06
N LEU A 41 -6.04 2.48 14.11
CA LEU A 41 -6.78 1.21 14.18
C LEU A 41 -5.84 0.00 14.02
N ALA A 42 -4.89 0.06 13.08
CA ALA A 42 -3.90 -0.99 12.86
C ALA A 42 -3.03 -1.23 14.10
N ALA A 43 -2.61 -0.15 14.78
CA ALA A 43 -1.80 -0.20 16.00
C ALA A 43 -2.46 -0.96 17.15
N THR A 44 -3.79 -1.11 17.15
CA THR A 44 -4.48 -1.95 18.15
C THR A 44 -4.21 -3.46 17.98
N ARG A 45 -3.61 -3.87 16.85
CA ARG A 45 -3.41 -5.27 16.46
C ARG A 45 -1.94 -5.64 16.22
N SER A 46 -1.10 -4.68 15.87
CA SER A 46 0.28 -4.90 15.45
C SER A 46 1.08 -3.61 15.54
N ASP A 47 2.36 -3.71 15.92
CA ASP A 47 3.31 -2.59 15.87
C ASP A 47 3.68 -2.21 14.43
N VAL A 48 3.41 -3.10 13.47
CA VAL A 48 3.70 -2.89 12.04
C VAL A 48 2.39 -2.79 11.27
N VAL A 49 2.31 -1.83 10.34
CA VAL A 49 1.22 -1.67 9.38
C VAL A 49 1.75 -1.67 7.96
N GLY A 50 1.03 -2.33 7.05
CA GLY A 50 1.37 -2.46 5.64
C GLY A 50 0.40 -1.74 4.72
N LEU A 51 0.86 -1.37 3.53
CA LEU A 51 0.01 -0.93 2.42
C LEU A 51 0.62 -1.25 1.06
N GLY A 52 -0.22 -1.36 0.05
CA GLY A 52 0.18 -1.46 -1.35
C GLY A 52 0.03 -0.12 -2.07
N VAL A 53 0.92 0.17 -3.03
CA VAL A 53 0.79 1.33 -3.91
C VAL A 53 1.08 0.96 -5.37
N GLY A 54 0.23 1.46 -6.27
CA GLY A 54 0.42 1.30 -7.71
C GLY A 54 1.61 2.11 -8.24
N LEU A 55 2.07 1.74 -9.45
CA LEU A 55 3.35 2.20 -10.00
C LEU A 55 3.26 3.15 -11.19
N TYR A 56 2.07 3.70 -11.48
CA TYR A 56 1.90 4.70 -12.53
C TYR A 56 1.44 6.05 -11.98
N ARG A 57 1.40 7.06 -12.87
CA ARG A 57 1.30 8.49 -12.54
C ARG A 57 0.23 8.86 -11.50
N ASP A 58 -0.91 8.19 -11.54
CA ASP A 58 -2.06 8.54 -10.71
C ASP A 58 -1.83 8.25 -9.22
N TYR A 59 -0.92 7.31 -8.93
CA TYR A 59 -0.48 6.97 -7.58
C TYR A 59 0.61 7.89 -7.03
N GLY A 60 1.16 8.82 -7.82
CA GLY A 60 2.31 9.65 -7.40
C GLY A 60 2.05 10.49 -6.14
N ASN A 61 0.81 10.94 -5.92
CA ASN A 61 0.44 11.64 -4.69
C ASN A 61 0.44 10.71 -3.48
N ALA A 62 -0.03 9.48 -3.64
CA ALA A 62 -0.04 8.46 -2.59
C ALA A 62 1.40 8.05 -2.24
N GLN A 63 2.25 7.78 -3.23
CA GLN A 63 3.67 7.46 -3.05
C GLN A 63 4.39 8.55 -2.21
N LYS A 64 4.21 9.83 -2.58
CA LYS A 64 4.78 10.96 -1.82
C LYS A 64 4.23 11.05 -0.40
N LEU A 65 2.92 10.84 -0.22
CA LEU A 65 2.29 10.88 1.09
C LEU A 65 2.85 9.77 2.00
N TYR A 66 2.93 8.54 1.51
CA TYR A 66 3.39 7.38 2.29
C TYR A 66 4.85 7.56 2.72
N ILE A 67 5.74 7.96 1.81
CA ILE A 67 7.14 8.25 2.15
C ILE A 67 7.22 9.37 3.20
N LYS A 68 6.46 10.45 3.03
CA LYS A 68 6.41 11.56 4.02
C LYS A 68 5.89 11.10 5.39
N LYS A 69 5.07 10.06 5.43
CA LYS A 69 4.44 9.50 6.64
C LYS A 69 5.27 8.39 7.31
N GLY A 70 6.46 8.10 6.79
CA GLY A 70 7.43 7.17 7.38
C GLY A 70 7.35 5.74 6.84
N TYR A 71 6.57 5.49 5.80
CA TYR A 71 6.55 4.19 5.15
C TYR A 71 7.83 3.96 4.35
N SER A 72 8.33 2.72 4.40
CA SER A 72 9.46 2.25 3.62
C SER A 72 9.08 1.00 2.81
N PRO A 73 9.70 0.74 1.65
CA PRO A 73 9.53 -0.52 0.93
C PRO A 73 9.77 -1.73 1.83
N ASP A 74 8.92 -2.75 1.72
CA ASP A 74 8.95 -3.95 2.55
C ASP A 74 10.10 -4.92 2.21
N GLY A 75 10.78 -4.68 1.08
CA GLY A 75 11.93 -5.45 0.60
C GLY A 75 11.59 -6.70 -0.21
N TYR A 76 10.32 -6.99 -0.51
CA TYR A 76 9.90 -8.18 -1.26
C TYR A 76 9.68 -7.93 -2.76
N GLY A 77 9.87 -6.69 -3.22
CA GLY A 77 9.76 -6.33 -4.63
C GLY A 77 8.32 -6.13 -5.08
N LEU A 78 8.07 -6.34 -6.37
CA LEU A 78 6.78 -6.09 -7.01
C LEU A 78 5.91 -7.35 -7.02
N THR A 79 4.61 -7.14 -6.90
CA THR A 79 3.61 -8.18 -7.17
C THR A 79 2.69 -7.77 -8.30
N TYR A 80 2.20 -8.75 -9.05
CA TYR A 80 1.09 -8.59 -9.99
C TYR A 80 -0.05 -9.51 -9.55
N GLN A 81 -1.27 -8.98 -9.39
CA GLN A 81 -2.43 -9.74 -8.89
C GLN A 81 -2.13 -10.47 -7.56
N TYR A 82 -1.42 -9.79 -6.66
CA TYR A 82 -0.96 -10.34 -5.37
C TYR A 82 -0.05 -11.58 -5.51
N GLN A 83 0.65 -11.74 -6.63
CA GLN A 83 1.64 -12.81 -6.84
C GLN A 83 3.03 -12.22 -7.10
N GLU A 84 4.05 -12.89 -6.56
CA GLU A 84 5.45 -12.51 -6.79
C GLU A 84 5.79 -12.54 -8.29
N ILE A 85 6.43 -11.48 -8.77
CA ILE A 85 6.88 -11.39 -10.16
C ILE A 85 8.28 -11.95 -10.27
N LYS A 86 8.49 -12.89 -11.20
CA LYS A 86 9.83 -13.42 -11.49
C LYS A 86 10.65 -12.42 -12.30
N PRO A 87 11.95 -12.26 -12.02
CA PRO A 87 12.83 -11.46 -12.87
C PRO A 87 12.77 -11.90 -14.34
N GLY A 88 12.64 -10.93 -15.25
CA GLY A 88 12.49 -11.17 -16.69
C GLY A 88 11.05 -11.40 -17.17
N SER A 89 10.06 -11.45 -16.28
CA SER A 89 8.65 -11.48 -16.67
C SER A 89 8.17 -10.15 -17.24
N SER A 90 7.19 -10.21 -18.15
CA SER A 90 6.42 -9.05 -18.60
C SER A 90 5.08 -9.04 -17.89
N VAL A 91 4.71 -7.89 -17.33
CA VAL A 91 3.42 -7.63 -16.68
C VAL A 91 2.90 -6.28 -17.15
N PRO A 92 1.58 -6.10 -17.29
CA PRO A 92 1.02 -4.79 -17.58
C PRO A 92 1.28 -3.83 -16.41
N VAL A 93 1.46 -2.55 -16.74
CA VAL A 93 1.52 -1.47 -15.75
C VAL A 93 0.09 -0.97 -15.57
N ASP A 94 -0.63 -1.61 -14.65
CA ASP A 94 -2.01 -1.31 -14.29
C ASP A 94 -2.18 -1.29 -12.76
N ASP A 95 -3.43 -1.32 -12.28
CA ASP A 95 -3.77 -1.27 -10.85
C ASP A 95 -3.33 -2.51 -10.06
N ASP A 96 -3.09 -3.63 -10.73
CA ASP A 96 -2.68 -4.89 -10.11
C ASP A 96 -1.15 -4.97 -9.92
N LEU A 97 -0.37 -4.07 -10.54
CA LEU A 97 1.07 -3.95 -10.36
C LEU A 97 1.41 -3.08 -9.14
N VAL A 98 1.76 -3.74 -8.04
CA VAL A 98 1.86 -3.13 -6.71
C VAL A 98 3.27 -3.25 -6.13
N LEU A 99 3.74 -2.18 -5.51
CA LEU A 99 4.87 -2.17 -4.58
C LEU A 99 4.35 -2.05 -3.14
N TRP A 100 4.92 -2.83 -2.23
CA TRP A 100 4.45 -2.95 -0.84
C TRP A 100 5.33 -2.17 0.11
N PHE A 101 4.70 -1.41 1.00
CA PHE A 101 5.36 -0.61 2.03
C PHE A 101 4.94 -1.06 3.43
N THR A 102 5.83 -0.87 4.40
CA THR A 102 5.57 -1.05 5.83
C THR A 102 5.99 0.17 6.63
N LYS A 103 5.33 0.36 7.77
CA LYS A 103 5.68 1.34 8.81
C LYS A 103 5.60 0.66 10.18
N ASN A 104 6.58 0.95 11.04
CA ASN A 104 6.65 0.53 12.44
C ASN A 104 6.21 1.67 13.37
#